data_AF-A0A9E3DN10-F1
#
_entry.id   AF-A0A9E3DN10-F1
#
_cell.length_a   1.000
_cell.length_b   1.000
_cell.length_c   1.000
_cell.angle_alpha   90.00
_cell.angle_beta   90.00
_cell.angle_gamma   90.00
#
_symmetry.space_group_name_H-M   'P 1'
#
loop_
_entity.id
_entity.type
_entity.pdbx_description
1 polymer ?
#
loop_
_entity_poly.entity_id
_entity_poly.type
_entity_poly.pdbx_seq_one_letter_code
_entity_poly.pdbx_strand_id
1 'polypeptide(L)'
;LFAQIQGSARVRLPDGSTLRINYDSYNGYPYTAVGRVLVERGIFTRDEISMQKIREWMEANPDGAREVRRQNRSYVFFREVQLSDKEEAIGAQGVPLTPGRSIAVDKSLHVYGTPFFIAGELPIESEKSKTPFRRLMIAQDTGSAIVGPARADLYFGAGTDAGKIAGRLKSSMRFVMLVPKALDPVARGKKLPVPDARPSEQIAKLLAQTTPARDAAKDQPKEQKTASSGSASTVGEATAPAATAVPLPVERPKDAPAAEEPHQSREHRRTRHP
;
A
#
# COMPACT_ATOMS: atom_id res chain seq x y z
N LEU A 1 8.80 18.11 12.09
CA LEU A 1 8.66 17.45 10.77
C LEU A 1 9.10 15.98 10.83
N PHE A 2 10.39 15.67 10.99
CA PHE A 2 10.86 14.28 10.92
C PHE A 2 10.20 13.36 11.96
N ALA A 3 10.00 13.83 13.21
CA ALA A 3 9.23 13.08 14.21
C ALA A 3 7.82 12.70 13.72
N GLN A 4 7.13 13.59 12.98
CA GLN A 4 5.80 13.31 12.42
C GLN A 4 5.86 12.28 11.30
N ILE A 5 6.95 12.27 10.52
CA ILE A 5 7.17 11.26 9.47
C ILE A 5 7.45 9.89 10.10
N GLN A 6 8.20 9.85 11.21
CA GLN A 6 8.56 8.61 11.90
C GLN A 6 7.46 8.08 12.84
N GLY A 7 6.54 8.93 13.29
CA GLY A 7 5.44 8.56 14.18
C GLY A 7 5.85 8.35 15.65
N SER A 8 7.13 8.38 15.99
CA SER A 8 7.61 8.38 17.38
C SER A 8 8.91 9.15 17.52
N ALA A 9 9.23 9.61 18.73
CA ALA A 9 10.51 10.24 19.03
C ALA A 9 10.90 10.10 20.51
N ARG A 10 12.20 10.21 20.75
CA ARG A 10 12.80 10.43 22.07
C ARG A 10 13.32 11.86 22.11
N VAL A 11 12.87 12.64 23.07
CA VAL A 11 13.21 14.06 23.24
C VAL A 11 14.01 14.19 24.53
N ARG A 12 15.27 14.63 24.42
CA ARG A 12 16.07 14.99 25.59
C ARG A 12 15.68 16.40 26.04
N LEU A 13 15.19 16.50 27.27
CA LEU A 13 14.82 17.77 27.88
C LEU A 13 16.04 18.47 28.48
N PRO A 14 15.96 19.79 28.76
CA PRO A 14 17.07 20.55 29.33
C PRO A 14 17.55 20.06 30.70
N ASP A 15 16.67 19.41 31.47
CA ASP A 15 17.00 18.80 32.77
C ASP A 15 17.72 17.45 32.66
N GLY A 16 17.97 16.97 31.44
CA GLY A 16 18.61 15.70 31.16
C GLY A 16 17.67 14.50 31.09
N SER A 17 16.38 14.67 31.44
CA SER A 17 15.38 13.62 31.30
C SER A 17 15.03 13.33 29.83
N THR A 18 14.53 12.12 29.56
CA THR A 18 14.07 11.71 28.23
C THR A 18 12.54 11.63 28.22
N LEU A 19 11.91 12.52 27.45
CA LEU A 19 10.49 12.42 27.12
C LEU A 19 10.31 11.49 25.91
N ARG A 20 9.41 10.52 26.01
CA ARG A 20 9.07 9.64 24.90
C ARG A 20 7.66 9.94 24.39
N ILE A 21 7.57 10.13 23.08
CA ILE A 21 6.31 10.41 22.40
C ILE A 21 6.06 9.38 21.30
N ASN A 22 4.83 8.88 21.24
CA ASN A 22 4.34 8.01 20.16
C ASN A 22 3.14 8.66 19.48
N TYR A 23 2.87 8.20 18.26
CA TYR A 23 1.70 8.56 17.49
C TYR A 23 0.43 8.38 18.33
N ASP A 24 -0.44 9.39 18.26
CA ASP A 24 -1.77 9.36 18.84
C ASP A 24 -2.83 9.43 17.72
N SER A 25 -2.78 10.52 16.95
CA SER A 25 -3.78 10.83 15.94
C SER A 25 -3.21 11.76 14.86
N TYR A 26 -4.01 12.10 13.85
CA TYR A 26 -3.65 13.01 12.78
C TYR A 26 -4.87 13.80 12.30
N ASN A 27 -4.63 14.92 11.63
CA ASN A 27 -5.68 15.85 11.20
C ASN A 27 -6.44 15.45 9.91
N GLY A 28 -6.30 14.20 9.42
CA GLY A 28 -7.04 13.68 8.28
C GLY A 28 -6.51 14.07 6.89
N TYR A 29 -5.62 15.06 6.78
CA TYR A 29 -5.09 15.47 5.47
C TYR A 29 -4.05 14.49 4.91
N PRO A 30 -3.97 14.32 3.58
CA PRO A 30 -2.97 13.46 2.97
C PRO A 30 -1.55 14.00 3.19
N TYR A 31 -0.61 13.07 3.40
CA TYR A 31 0.79 13.41 3.55
C TYR A 31 1.39 13.90 2.22
N THR A 32 2.07 15.06 2.27
CA THR A 32 2.87 15.56 1.15
C THR A 32 4.35 15.41 1.48
N ALA A 33 5.04 14.61 0.65
CA ALA A 33 6.46 14.37 0.82
C ALA A 33 7.27 15.64 0.52
N VAL A 34 7.86 16.22 1.57
CA VAL A 34 8.72 17.41 1.47
C VAL A 34 9.87 17.22 0.47
N GLY A 35 10.45 16.02 0.42
CA GLY A 35 11.49 15.73 -0.57
C GLY A 35 11.01 15.92 -2.01
N ARG A 36 9.78 15.50 -2.33
CA ARG A 36 9.19 15.70 -3.65
C ARG A 36 9.07 17.19 -3.99
N VAL A 37 8.59 17.99 -3.04
CA VAL A 37 8.45 19.46 -3.22
C VAL A 37 9.80 20.12 -3.52
N LEU A 38 10.87 19.69 -2.85
CA LEU A 38 12.22 20.23 -3.08
C LEU A 38 12.78 19.84 -4.46
N VAL A 39 12.47 18.64 -4.94
CA VAL A 39 12.83 18.20 -6.30
C VAL A 39 12.03 18.96 -7.36
N GLU A 40 10.73 19.14 -7.16
CA GLU A 40 9.86 19.92 -8.06
C GLU A 40 10.31 21.38 -8.19
N ARG A 41 10.92 21.94 -7.13
CA ARG A 41 11.51 23.28 -7.11
C ARG A 41 12.91 23.36 -7.73
N GLY A 42 13.48 22.24 -8.18
CA GLY A 42 14.84 22.20 -8.74
C GLY A 42 15.96 22.39 -7.72
N ILE A 43 15.68 22.28 -6.42
CA ILE A 43 16.68 22.45 -5.35
C ILE A 43 17.59 21.21 -5.26
N PHE A 44 17.01 20.03 -5.49
CA PHE A 44 17.73 18.76 -5.54
C PHE A 44 17.25 17.93 -6.71
N THR A 45 18.11 17.06 -7.24
CA THR A 45 17.65 15.96 -8.10
C THR A 45 17.09 14.80 -7.27
N ARG A 46 16.34 13.90 -7.93
CA ARG A 46 15.75 12.72 -7.28
C ARG A 46 16.79 11.74 -6.72
N ASP A 47 17.97 11.70 -7.33
CA ASP A 47 19.04 10.79 -6.92
C ASP A 47 19.90 11.39 -5.80
N GLU A 48 19.94 12.72 -5.71
CA GLU A 48 20.68 13.40 -4.66
C GLU A 48 19.93 13.49 -3.34
N ILE A 49 18.60 13.54 -3.38
CA ILE A 49 17.82 13.92 -2.21
C ILE A 49 17.80 12.82 -1.14
N SER A 50 18.14 13.20 0.09
CA SER A 50 18.11 12.32 1.26
C SER A 50 17.56 13.05 2.48
N MET A 51 17.16 12.31 3.52
CA MET A 51 16.68 12.92 4.77
C MET A 51 17.71 13.87 5.38
N GLN A 52 18.99 13.50 5.27
CA GLN A 52 20.10 14.32 5.75
C GLN A 52 20.23 15.62 4.95
N LYS A 53 20.25 15.57 3.62
CA LYS A 53 20.33 16.78 2.79
C LYS A 53 19.13 17.69 2.98
N ILE A 54 17.93 17.13 3.16
CA ILE A 54 16.73 17.92 3.48
C ILE A 54 16.92 18.66 4.80
N ARG A 55 17.49 18.02 5.83
CA ARG A 55 17.75 18.66 7.13
C ARG A 55 18.77 19.79 6.98
N GLU A 56 19.91 19.52 6.36
CA GLU A 56 20.98 20.49 6.12
C GLU A 56 20.46 21.72 5.36
N TRP A 57 19.68 21.50 4.30
CA TRP A 57 19.05 22.59 3.55
C TRP A 57 18.04 23.39 4.39
N MET A 58 17.25 22.73 5.22
CA MET A 58 16.28 23.42 6.08
C MET A 58 16.92 24.26 7.18
N GLU A 59 18.09 23.83 7.68
CA GLU A 59 18.89 24.59 8.64
C GLU A 59 19.54 25.80 7.99
N ALA A 60 20.05 25.65 6.76
CA ALA A 60 20.65 26.74 5.98
C ALA A 60 19.62 27.73 5.40
N ASN A 61 18.36 27.31 5.21
CA ASN A 61 17.30 28.13 4.61
C ASN A 61 16.02 28.13 5.46
N PRO A 62 15.98 28.87 6.60
CA PRO A 62 14.86 28.82 7.54
C PRO A 62 13.51 29.25 6.94
N ASP A 63 13.52 30.18 6.00
CA ASP A 63 12.32 30.74 5.38
C ASP A 63 11.72 29.77 4.36
N GLY A 64 12.58 29.21 3.48
CA GLY A 64 12.20 28.13 2.58
C GLY A 64 11.76 26.88 3.36
N ALA A 65 12.41 26.57 4.48
CA ALA A 65 11.99 25.47 5.34
C ALA A 65 10.58 25.67 5.92
N ARG A 66 10.21 26.90 6.31
CA ARG A 66 8.85 27.22 6.76
C ARG A 66 7.85 27.02 5.63
N GLU A 67 8.17 27.49 4.43
CA GLU A 67 7.30 27.36 3.27
C GLU A 67 7.07 25.91 2.86
N VAL A 68 8.14 25.13 2.76
CA VAL A 68 8.09 23.71 2.38
C VAL A 68 7.36 22.89 3.43
N ARG A 69 7.53 23.18 4.73
CA ARG A 69 6.74 22.52 5.79
C ARG A 69 5.24 22.78 5.65
N ARG A 70 4.83 23.99 5.24
CA ARG A 70 3.42 24.34 5.04
C ARG A 70 2.76 23.62 3.87
N GLN A 71 3.55 23.13 2.90
CA GLN A 71 3.02 22.30 1.81
C GLN A 71 2.47 20.96 2.32
N ASN A 72 3.01 20.45 3.42
CA ASN A 72 2.46 19.26 4.08
C ASN A 72 1.35 19.65 5.06
N ARG A 73 0.10 19.59 4.58
CA ARG A 73 -1.10 19.81 5.41
C ARG A 73 -1.33 18.71 6.46
N SER A 74 -0.79 17.51 6.23
CA SER A 74 -0.86 16.41 7.21
C SER A 74 -0.10 16.78 8.47
N TYR A 75 -0.78 16.73 9.60
CA TYR A 75 -0.20 16.97 10.91
C TYR A 75 -0.47 15.77 11.83
N VAL A 76 0.59 15.29 12.48
CA VAL A 76 0.54 14.18 13.43
C VAL A 76 0.59 14.72 14.85
N PHE A 77 -0.34 14.26 15.66
CA PHE A 77 -0.40 14.49 17.10
C PHE A 77 0.22 13.30 17.83
N PHE A 78 0.81 13.60 18.98
CA PHE A 78 1.52 12.63 19.79
C PHE A 78 0.95 12.60 21.19
N ARG A 79 1.11 11.44 21.82
CA ARG A 79 0.90 11.25 23.25
C ARG A 79 2.23 10.87 23.90
N GLU A 80 2.39 11.31 25.15
CA GLU A 80 3.47 10.83 25.99
C GLU A 80 3.28 9.34 26.29
N VAL A 81 4.38 8.60 26.32
CA VAL A 81 4.40 7.19 26.67
C VAL A 81 5.42 6.94 27.77
N GLN A 82 4.97 6.25 28.82
CA GLN A 82 5.83 5.79 29.90
C GLN A 82 6.61 4.57 29.44
N LEU A 83 7.66 4.82 28.66
CA LEU A 83 8.61 3.81 28.23
C LEU A 83 10.00 4.23 28.74
N SER A 84 10.71 3.28 29.33
CA SER A 84 12.12 3.42 29.66
C SER A 84 12.99 3.64 28.41
N ASP A 85 14.23 4.08 28.61
CA ASP A 85 15.20 4.28 27.53
C ASP A 85 15.54 2.98 26.77
N LYS A 86 15.31 1.82 27.39
CA LYS A 86 15.61 0.49 26.82
C LYS A 86 14.46 -0.07 26.00
N GLU A 87 13.24 0.45 26.16
CA GLU A 87 12.07 -0.08 25.45
C GLU A 87 12.00 0.45 24.02
N GLU A 88 11.40 -0.34 23.13
CA GLU A 88 11.22 0.04 21.73
C GLU A 88 9.97 0.90 21.52
N ALA A 89 9.76 1.45 20.32
CA ALA A 89 8.53 2.19 20.01
C ALA A 89 7.33 1.23 19.98
N ILE A 90 6.12 1.74 20.29
CA ILE A 90 4.89 0.97 20.15
C ILE A 90 4.37 1.20 18.74
N GLY A 91 4.23 0.12 17.97
CA GLY A 91 3.67 0.18 16.61
C GLY A 91 2.16 0.42 16.61
N ALA A 92 1.59 0.68 15.43
CA ALA A 92 0.15 0.85 15.26
C ALA A 92 -0.69 -0.37 15.67
N GLN A 93 -0.09 -1.56 15.80
CA GLN A 93 -0.74 -2.75 16.40
C GLN A 93 -0.95 -2.61 17.92
N GLY A 94 -0.29 -1.66 18.59
CA GLY A 94 -0.36 -1.49 20.05
C GLY A 94 0.66 -2.33 20.83
N VAL A 95 1.63 -2.93 20.15
CA VAL A 95 2.72 -3.72 20.77
C VAL A 95 4.10 -3.11 20.47
N PRO A 96 5.12 -3.36 21.32
CA PRO A 96 6.48 -2.93 21.03
C PRO A 96 7.01 -3.50 19.71
N LEU A 97 7.66 -2.64 18.92
CA LEU A 97 8.36 -3.04 17.71
C LEU A 97 9.66 -3.76 18.06
N THR A 98 9.99 -4.79 17.30
CA THR A 98 11.21 -5.58 17.43
C THR A 98 12.16 -5.24 16.29
N PRO A 99 13.35 -4.69 16.57
CA PRO A 99 14.35 -4.34 15.56
C PRO A 99 14.68 -5.52 14.63
N GLY A 100 14.65 -5.27 13.33
CA GLY A 100 14.91 -6.26 12.28
C GLY A 100 13.86 -7.37 12.17
N ARG A 101 12.70 -7.24 12.84
CA ARG A 101 11.59 -8.20 12.84
C ARG A 101 10.22 -7.57 12.64
N SER A 102 10.02 -6.30 12.99
CA SER A 102 8.77 -5.60 12.71
C SER A 102 8.84 -4.85 11.38
N ILE A 103 7.70 -4.80 10.70
CA ILE A 103 7.51 -3.99 9.49
C ILE A 103 6.23 -3.15 9.60
N ALA A 104 6.28 -1.97 8.99
CA ALA A 104 5.09 -1.21 8.64
C ALA A 104 4.55 -1.67 7.29
N VAL A 105 3.23 -1.84 7.18
CA VAL A 105 2.55 -2.28 5.96
C VAL A 105 1.33 -1.42 5.66
N ASP A 106 0.77 -1.58 4.46
CA ASP A 106 -0.49 -0.96 4.09
C ASP A 106 -1.65 -1.59 4.88
N LYS A 107 -2.22 -0.83 5.82
CA LYS A 107 -3.32 -1.29 6.70
C LYS A 107 -4.63 -1.60 5.95
N SER A 108 -4.79 -1.10 4.72
CA SER A 108 -5.99 -1.37 3.92
C SER A 108 -5.93 -2.73 3.24
N LEU A 109 -4.73 -3.29 3.09
CA LEU A 109 -4.48 -4.54 2.39
C LEU A 109 -4.06 -5.67 3.34
N HIS A 110 -3.36 -5.35 4.42
CA HIS A 110 -2.76 -6.33 5.32
C HIS A 110 -3.28 -6.20 6.75
N VAL A 111 -3.42 -7.34 7.42
CA VAL A 111 -3.84 -7.42 8.83
C VAL A 111 -2.60 -7.40 9.74
N TYR A 112 -2.66 -6.68 10.85
CA TYR A 112 -1.59 -6.72 11.85
C TYR A 112 -1.37 -8.13 12.40
N GLY A 113 -0.13 -8.44 12.77
CA GLY A 113 0.31 -9.77 13.16
C GLY A 113 0.62 -10.70 11.99
N THR A 114 0.28 -10.33 10.75
CA THR A 114 0.57 -11.17 9.58
C THR A 114 2.08 -11.37 9.41
N PRO A 115 2.58 -12.61 9.36
CA PRO A 115 3.99 -12.88 9.10
C PRO A 115 4.31 -12.77 7.61
N PHE A 116 5.42 -12.10 7.30
CA PHE A 116 5.97 -11.95 5.95
C PHE A 116 7.42 -12.43 5.93
N PHE A 117 7.74 -13.31 5.00
CA PHE A 117 9.12 -13.61 4.67
C PHE A 117 9.59 -12.65 3.58
N ILE A 118 10.55 -11.79 3.92
CA ILE A 118 11.12 -10.78 3.04
C ILE A 118 12.51 -11.24 2.61
N ALA A 119 12.75 -11.26 1.30
CA ALA A 119 14.01 -11.72 0.70
C ALA A 119 14.53 -10.76 -0.37
N GLY A 120 15.83 -10.47 -0.34
CA GLY A 120 16.51 -9.63 -1.33
C GLY A 120 17.87 -9.16 -0.83
N GLU A 121 18.32 -8.01 -1.33
CA GLU A 121 19.60 -7.39 -0.95
C GLU A 121 19.36 -5.98 -0.45
N LEU A 122 20.01 -5.61 0.67
CA LEU A 122 19.86 -4.32 1.31
C LEU A 122 21.20 -3.59 1.46
N PRO A 123 21.19 -2.24 1.49
CA PRO A 123 22.38 -1.42 1.73
C PRO A 123 22.66 -1.29 3.23
N ILE A 124 22.92 -2.41 3.90
CA ILE A 124 23.18 -2.44 5.35
C ILE A 124 24.66 -2.12 5.60
N GLU A 125 25.56 -2.93 5.05
CA GLU A 125 27.00 -2.81 5.28
C GLU A 125 27.65 -1.73 4.40
N SER A 126 27.01 -1.37 3.28
CA SER A 126 27.49 -0.34 2.35
C SER A 126 26.31 0.40 1.71
N GLU A 127 26.59 1.51 1.02
CA GLU A 127 25.59 2.22 0.21
C GLU A 127 25.01 1.36 -0.93
N LYS A 128 25.71 0.30 -1.33
CA LYS A 128 25.24 -0.63 -2.36
C LYS A 128 24.37 -1.70 -1.72
N SER A 129 23.22 -1.98 -2.34
CA SER A 129 22.34 -3.09 -1.97
C SER A 129 23.02 -4.42 -2.31
N LYS A 130 23.89 -4.92 -1.42
CA LYS A 130 24.63 -6.18 -1.60
C LYS A 130 24.54 -7.11 -0.41
N THR A 131 24.14 -6.61 0.77
CA THR A 131 24.02 -7.44 1.95
C THR A 131 22.78 -8.33 1.80
N PRO A 132 22.93 -9.67 1.75
CA PRO A 132 21.79 -10.56 1.61
C PRO A 132 20.87 -10.45 2.82
N PHE A 133 19.58 -10.25 2.57
CA PHE A 133 18.57 -10.14 3.61
C PHE A 133 17.44 -11.14 3.34
N ARG A 134 17.26 -12.08 4.26
CA ARG A 134 16.22 -13.12 4.19
C ARG A 134 15.66 -13.34 5.59
N ARG A 135 14.54 -12.70 5.92
CA ARG A 135 14.01 -12.73 7.28
C ARG A 135 12.50 -12.89 7.29
N LEU A 136 12.02 -13.69 8.25
CA LEU A 136 10.64 -13.65 8.69
C LEU A 136 10.43 -12.43 9.58
N MET A 137 9.44 -11.62 9.22
CA MET A 137 9.08 -10.36 9.85
C MET A 137 7.56 -10.34 10.11
N ILE A 138 7.10 -9.47 11.00
CA ILE A 138 5.70 -9.36 11.41
C ILE A 138 5.19 -7.96 11.07
N ALA A 139 4.01 -7.87 10.45
CA ALA A 139 3.29 -6.62 10.26
C ALA A 139 2.77 -6.10 11.60
N GLN A 140 3.46 -5.15 12.22
CA GLN A 140 3.10 -4.62 13.55
C GLN A 140 2.86 -3.11 13.54
N ASP A 141 3.01 -2.50 12.37
CA ASP A 141 2.88 -1.07 12.20
C ASP A 141 2.26 -0.70 10.86
N THR A 142 1.93 0.57 10.67
CA THR A 142 1.50 1.14 9.40
C THR A 142 2.03 2.56 9.23
N GLY A 143 2.11 3.03 7.99
CA GLY A 143 2.49 4.40 7.69
C GLY A 143 1.74 4.91 6.48
N SER A 144 1.38 6.20 6.47
CA SER A 144 0.60 6.81 5.38
C SER A 144 1.31 6.76 4.02
N ALA A 145 2.65 6.69 4.02
CA ALA A 145 3.47 6.54 2.81
C ALA A 145 3.68 5.07 2.39
N ILE A 146 3.18 4.10 3.18
CA ILE A 146 3.35 2.67 2.94
C ILE A 146 2.06 2.14 2.31
N VAL A 147 2.01 2.21 0.99
CA VAL A 147 0.83 1.86 0.20
C VAL A 147 1.19 0.77 -0.80
N GLY A 148 0.33 -0.25 -0.91
CA GLY A 148 0.44 -1.31 -1.90
C GLY A 148 0.74 -2.71 -1.33
N PRO A 149 0.51 -3.75 -2.13
CA PRO A 149 0.48 -5.13 -1.65
C PRO A 149 1.87 -5.70 -1.28
N ALA A 150 2.94 -5.19 -1.89
CA ALA A 150 4.33 -5.63 -1.66
C ALA A 150 5.23 -4.43 -1.31
N ARG A 151 4.74 -3.56 -0.41
CA ARG A 151 5.47 -2.42 0.13
C ARG A 151 5.52 -2.54 1.65
N ALA A 152 6.72 -2.41 2.21
CA ALA A 152 6.91 -2.32 3.64
C ALA A 152 8.00 -1.31 3.99
N ASP A 153 7.93 -0.82 5.23
CA ASP A 153 9.05 -0.16 5.90
C ASP A 153 9.62 -1.08 6.98
N LEU A 154 10.94 -1.19 7.07
CA LEU A 154 11.61 -2.10 7.98
C LEU A 154 12.02 -1.34 9.25
N TYR A 155 11.58 -1.83 10.41
CA TYR A 155 12.02 -1.26 11.67
C TYR A 155 13.41 -1.77 12.04
N PHE A 156 14.42 -0.91 12.03
CA PHE A 156 15.80 -1.25 12.41
C PHE A 156 16.14 -0.94 13.88
N GLY A 157 15.18 -0.47 14.66
CA GLY A 157 15.39 -0.01 16.03
C GLY A 157 15.59 1.49 16.13
N ALA A 158 15.88 1.94 17.35
CA ALA A 158 16.15 3.34 17.65
C ALA A 158 17.66 3.67 17.59
N GLY A 159 17.98 4.94 17.38
CA GLY A 159 19.34 5.47 17.43
C GLY A 159 19.90 5.89 16.08
N THR A 160 21.08 6.51 16.11
CA THR A 160 21.72 7.11 14.93
C THR A 160 22.06 6.09 13.85
N ASP A 161 22.54 4.91 14.24
CA ASP A 161 22.99 3.91 13.27
C ASP A 161 21.81 3.21 12.57
N ALA A 162 20.74 2.92 13.33
CA ALA A 162 19.48 2.45 12.75
C ALA A 162 18.92 3.50 11.75
N GLY A 163 18.96 4.78 12.10
CA GLY A 163 18.54 5.88 11.23
C GLY A 163 19.35 6.00 9.93
N LYS A 164 20.68 5.81 9.99
CA LYS A 164 21.55 5.79 8.80
C LYS A 164 21.21 4.64 7.86
N ILE A 165 21.01 3.44 8.40
CA ILE A 165 20.62 2.27 7.60
C ILE A 165 19.25 2.53 6.98
N ALA A 166 18.25 2.89 7.78
CA ALA A 166 16.88 3.13 7.35
C ALA A 166 16.79 4.20 6.24
N GLY A 167 17.55 5.29 6.37
CA GLY A 167 17.56 6.38 5.39
C GLY A 167 18.05 5.99 3.99
N ARG A 168 18.76 4.87 3.86
CA ARG A 168 19.29 4.34 2.59
C ARG A 168 18.38 3.29 1.95
N LEU A 169 17.35 2.82 2.66
CA LEU A 169 16.55 1.70 2.19
C LEU A 169 15.61 2.11 1.07
N LYS A 170 16.00 1.70 -0.14
CA LYS A 170 15.17 1.81 -1.35
C LYS A 170 15.53 0.66 -2.28
N SER A 171 15.07 -0.53 -1.92
CA SER A 171 15.43 -1.77 -2.61
C SER A 171 14.19 -2.56 -3.00
N SER A 172 14.22 -3.20 -4.17
CA SER A 172 13.20 -4.16 -4.58
C SER A 172 13.42 -5.47 -3.83
N MET A 173 12.37 -5.95 -3.16
CA MET A 173 12.41 -7.16 -2.34
C MET A 173 11.28 -8.10 -2.72
N ARG A 174 11.48 -9.40 -2.52
CA ARG A 174 10.44 -10.43 -2.63
C ARG A 174 9.69 -10.55 -1.31
N PHE A 175 8.37 -10.56 -1.39
CA PHE A 175 7.46 -10.76 -0.26
C PHE A 175 6.78 -12.12 -0.38
N VAL A 176 6.76 -12.87 0.71
CA VAL A 176 5.93 -14.08 0.85
C VAL A 176 5.10 -13.92 2.11
N MET A 177 3.79 -13.81 1.95
CA MET A 177 2.84 -13.75 3.07
C MET A 177 2.58 -15.16 3.59
N LEU A 178 2.65 -15.35 4.90
CA LEU A 178 2.29 -16.61 5.54
C LEU A 178 0.88 -16.49 6.11
N VAL A 179 -0.02 -17.30 5.59
CA VAL A 179 -1.42 -17.33 6.01
C VAL A 179 -1.65 -18.59 6.86
N PRO A 180 -2.38 -18.49 7.99
CA PRO A 180 -2.78 -19.67 8.76
C PRO A 180 -3.48 -20.71 7.87
N LYS A 181 -3.16 -22.00 8.03
CA LYS A 181 -3.74 -23.09 7.21
C LYS A 181 -5.27 -23.10 7.22
N ALA A 182 -5.91 -22.66 8.30
CA ALA A 182 -7.37 -22.58 8.40
C ALA A 182 -7.99 -21.52 7.45
N LEU A 183 -7.21 -20.52 7.05
CA LEU A 183 -7.60 -19.47 6.12
C LEU A 183 -7.16 -19.76 4.68
N ASP A 184 -6.50 -20.90 4.43
CA ASP A 184 -6.11 -21.31 3.09
C ASP A 184 -7.38 -21.40 2.21
N PRO A 185 -7.50 -20.57 1.16
CA PRO A 185 -8.67 -20.57 0.29
C PRO A 185 -8.85 -21.90 -0.43
N VAL A 186 -7.80 -22.68 -0.66
CA VAL A 186 -7.89 -24.03 -1.24
C VAL A 186 -8.50 -25.00 -0.22
N ALA A 187 -8.02 -24.97 1.03
CA ALA A 187 -8.56 -25.81 2.10
C ALA A 187 -10.01 -25.43 2.45
N ARG A 188 -10.34 -24.14 2.44
CA ARG A 188 -11.69 -23.63 2.68
C ARG A 188 -12.62 -23.96 1.51
N GLY A 189 -12.13 -23.81 0.27
CA GLY A 189 -12.85 -24.13 -0.97
C GLY A 189 -13.30 -25.59 -1.07
N LYS A 190 -12.57 -26.53 -0.47
CA LYS A 190 -13.00 -27.95 -0.38
C LYS A 190 -14.31 -28.16 0.36
N LYS A 191 -14.70 -27.24 1.25
CA LYS A 191 -15.91 -27.33 2.08
C LYS A 191 -17.02 -26.39 1.64
N LEU A 192 -16.78 -25.53 0.64
CA LEU A 192 -17.84 -24.67 0.10
C LEU A 192 -18.77 -25.52 -0.78
N PRO A 193 -20.10 -25.44 -0.58
CA PRO A 193 -21.03 -26.08 -1.50
C PRO A 193 -20.83 -25.49 -2.89
N VAL A 194 -20.73 -26.37 -3.89
CA VAL A 194 -20.64 -25.97 -5.29
C VAL A 194 -21.96 -25.27 -5.66
N PRO A 195 -21.95 -24.17 -6.44
CA PRO A 195 -23.19 -23.58 -6.93
C PRO A 195 -24.03 -24.62 -7.67
N ASP A 196 -25.35 -24.57 -7.49
CA ASP A 196 -26.28 -25.45 -8.21
C ASP A 196 -26.04 -25.38 -9.72
N ALA A 197 -26.26 -26.50 -10.41
CA ALA A 197 -26.11 -26.57 -11.85
C ALA A 197 -26.97 -25.49 -12.53
N ARG A 198 -26.41 -24.84 -13.56
CA ARG A 198 -27.10 -23.76 -14.26
C ARG A 198 -28.46 -24.27 -14.78
N PRO A 199 -29.56 -23.50 -14.65
CA PRO A 199 -30.89 -23.89 -15.12
C PRO A 199 -30.94 -24.31 -16.60
N SER A 200 -29.97 -23.88 -17.41
CA SER A 200 -29.81 -24.29 -18.81
C SER A 200 -29.73 -25.81 -19.00
N GLU A 201 -29.16 -26.57 -18.07
CA GLU A 201 -29.08 -28.04 -18.19
C GLU A 201 -30.45 -28.72 -17.95
N GLN A 202 -31.28 -28.14 -17.08
CA GLN A 202 -32.65 -28.61 -16.85
C GLN A 202 -33.56 -28.25 -18.04
N ILE A 203 -33.42 -27.03 -18.56
CA ILE A 203 -34.17 -26.55 -19.73
C ILE A 203 -33.77 -27.33 -21.00
N ALA A 204 -32.49 -27.66 -21.19
CA ALA A 204 -32.02 -28.46 -22.33
C ALA A 204 -32.62 -29.87 -22.36
N LYS A 205 -32.84 -30.49 -21.19
CA LYS A 205 -33.51 -31.81 -21.09
C LYS A 205 -35.00 -31.76 -21.41
N LEU A 206 -35.67 -30.65 -21.11
CA LEU A 206 -37.09 -30.43 -21.41
C LEU A 206 -37.35 -30.21 -22.92
N LEU A 207 -36.39 -29.61 -23.64
CA LEU A 207 -36.53 -29.27 -25.05
C LEU A 207 -36.16 -30.41 -26.02
N ALA A 208 -35.62 -31.53 -25.53
CA ALA A 208 -35.11 -32.62 -26.38
C ALA A 208 -36.20 -33.54 -27.00
N GLN A 209 -37.49 -33.33 -26.73
CA GLN A 209 -38.56 -34.29 -27.10
C GLN A 209 -39.45 -33.91 -28.29
N THR A 210 -39.06 -32.98 -29.17
CA THR A 210 -39.82 -32.79 -30.42
C THR A 210 -38.89 -32.65 -31.63
N THR A 211 -38.76 -33.75 -32.38
CA THR A 211 -38.30 -33.71 -33.76
C THR A 211 -39.42 -34.29 -34.62
N PRO A 212 -40.04 -33.53 -35.55
CA PRO A 212 -40.91 -34.13 -36.56
C PRO A 212 -40.03 -34.83 -37.60
N ALA A 213 -40.50 -36.01 -38.04
CA ALA A 213 -39.83 -36.84 -39.04
C ALA A 213 -39.60 -36.08 -40.36
N ARG A 214 -38.38 -36.18 -40.90
CA ARG A 214 -38.04 -35.73 -42.25
C ARG A 214 -37.70 -36.96 -43.09
N ASP A 215 -38.38 -37.05 -44.24
CA ASP A 215 -38.34 -38.14 -45.20
C ASP A 215 -36.93 -38.51 -45.67
N ALA A 216 -36.75 -39.82 -45.89
CA ALA A 216 -35.52 -40.46 -46.30
C ALA A 216 -35.33 -40.44 -47.82
N ALA A 217 -34.13 -40.08 -48.28
CA ALA A 217 -33.48 -40.59 -49.49
C ALA A 217 -31.97 -40.30 -49.41
N LYS A 218 -31.17 -41.31 -49.03
CA LYS A 218 -30.17 -41.99 -49.88
C LYS A 218 -29.21 -41.05 -50.63
N ASP A 219 -27.95 -40.98 -50.20
CA ASP A 219 -26.91 -41.82 -50.82
C ASP A 219 -25.64 -41.91 -49.95
N GLN A 220 -24.95 -43.04 -50.11
CA GLN A 220 -23.84 -43.54 -49.27
C GLN A 220 -22.45 -43.23 -49.87
N PRO A 221 -21.33 -43.54 -49.17
CA PRO A 221 -20.16 -42.67 -49.04
C PRO A 221 -18.92 -43.20 -49.78
N LYS A 222 -17.85 -42.40 -49.81
CA LYS A 222 -16.45 -42.87 -49.93
C LYS A 222 -15.51 -41.79 -49.38
N GLU A 223 -15.02 -41.97 -48.16
CA GLU A 223 -13.73 -42.61 -47.80
C GLU A 223 -12.51 -41.68 -47.99
N GLN A 224 -11.92 -41.37 -46.84
CA GLN A 224 -10.63 -40.71 -46.63
C GLN A 224 -9.45 -41.57 -47.08
N LYS A 225 -8.36 -40.87 -47.42
CA LYS A 225 -6.92 -41.12 -47.12
C LYS A 225 -6.15 -40.35 -48.19
N THR A 226 -5.00 -39.70 -48.00
CA THR A 226 -3.96 -39.71 -46.97
C THR A 226 -2.92 -38.66 -47.39
N ALA A 227 -2.18 -38.11 -46.42
CA ALA A 227 -0.78 -37.69 -46.52
C ALA A 227 -0.45 -36.55 -47.52
N SER A 228 0.58 -35.73 -47.39
CA SER A 228 1.63 -35.43 -46.41
C SER A 228 2.49 -34.35 -47.08
N SER A 229 3.16 -33.49 -46.30
CA SER A 229 4.25 -32.57 -46.71
C SER A 229 3.83 -31.45 -47.68
N GLY A 230 4.34 -30.23 -47.65
CA GLY A 230 5.42 -29.59 -46.93
C GLY A 230 5.57 -28.17 -47.50
N SER A 231 6.44 -27.38 -46.87
CA SER A 231 7.01 -26.10 -47.32
C SER A 231 6.09 -24.88 -47.51
N ALA A 232 6.29 -23.95 -46.58
CA ALA A 232 6.74 -22.57 -46.81
C ALA A 232 5.82 -21.54 -47.52
N SER A 233 5.57 -20.49 -46.73
CA SER A 233 5.51 -19.07 -47.07
C SER A 233 4.42 -18.59 -48.04
N THR A 234 3.42 -17.90 -47.47
CA THR A 234 2.98 -16.59 -47.99
C THR A 234 2.34 -15.77 -46.88
N VAL A 235 2.80 -14.52 -46.80
CA VAL A 235 2.30 -13.43 -45.98
C VAL A 235 0.85 -13.15 -46.36
N GLY A 236 -0.03 -13.18 -45.37
CA GLY A 236 -1.45 -12.83 -45.49
C GLY A 236 -1.82 -11.87 -44.37
N GLU A 237 -1.79 -10.60 -44.71
CA GLU A 237 -2.23 -9.44 -43.93
C GLU A 237 -3.65 -9.66 -43.39
N ALA A 238 -3.79 -9.78 -42.06
CA ALA A 238 -5.08 -9.80 -41.38
C ALA A 238 -5.26 -8.47 -40.65
N THR A 239 -6.08 -7.63 -41.27
CA THR A 239 -6.54 -6.32 -40.80
C THR A 239 -7.23 -6.47 -39.45
N ALA A 240 -6.74 -5.75 -38.44
CA ALA A 240 -7.43 -5.60 -37.16
C ALA A 240 -8.72 -4.77 -37.37
N PRO A 241 -9.89 -5.19 -36.88
CA PRO A 241 -11.06 -4.34 -36.90
C PRO A 241 -10.85 -3.17 -35.92
N ALA A 242 -11.10 -1.97 -36.45
CA ALA A 242 -10.91 -0.69 -35.79
C ALA A 242 -11.70 -0.56 -34.48
N ALA A 243 -11.07 0.08 -33.51
CA ALA A 243 -11.64 0.45 -32.23
C ALA A 243 -12.83 1.40 -32.40
N THR A 244 -14.02 1.00 -31.94
CA THR A 244 -15.10 1.92 -31.63
C THR A 244 -14.81 2.61 -30.31
N ALA A 245 -14.60 3.93 -30.37
CA ALA A 245 -14.38 4.79 -29.23
C ALA A 245 -15.63 4.83 -28.31
N VAL A 246 -15.42 4.58 -27.02
CA VAL A 246 -16.44 4.74 -25.98
C VAL A 246 -16.57 6.24 -25.65
N PRO A 247 -17.79 6.84 -25.65
CA PRO A 247 -17.95 8.25 -25.30
C PRO A 247 -17.68 8.48 -23.81
N LEU A 248 -16.94 9.55 -23.48
CA LEU A 248 -16.74 9.97 -22.09
C LEU A 248 -18.03 10.57 -21.50
N PRO A 249 -18.29 10.40 -20.18
CA PRO A 249 -19.44 11.00 -19.52
C PRO A 249 -19.37 12.53 -19.46
N VAL A 250 -20.52 13.18 -19.56
CA VAL A 250 -20.68 14.65 -19.47
C VAL A 250 -20.29 15.15 -18.07
N GLU A 251 -19.51 16.24 -18.01
CA GLU A 251 -19.14 16.90 -16.75
C GLU A 251 -20.38 17.44 -16.00
N ARG A 252 -20.40 17.21 -14.69
CA ARG A 252 -21.46 17.69 -13.78
C ARG A 252 -21.28 19.20 -13.52
N PRO A 253 -22.35 20.02 -13.48
CA PRO A 253 -22.25 21.44 -13.15
C PRO A 253 -21.60 21.67 -11.78
N LYS A 254 -20.80 22.74 -11.67
CA LYS A 254 -20.16 23.16 -10.42
C LYS A 254 -21.18 23.93 -9.55
N ASP A 255 -21.76 23.25 -8.57
CA ASP A 255 -22.51 23.93 -7.51
C ASP A 255 -21.52 24.62 -6.56
N ALA A 256 -21.55 25.95 -6.53
CA ALA A 256 -20.83 26.74 -5.53
C ALA A 256 -21.54 26.58 -4.17
N PRO A 257 -20.82 26.33 -3.06
CA PRO A 257 -21.45 26.28 -1.75
C PRO A 257 -21.94 27.68 -1.34
N ALA A 258 -23.21 27.76 -0.95
CA ALA A 258 -23.83 28.95 -0.38
C ALA A 258 -23.10 29.37 0.91
N ALA A 259 -23.05 30.68 1.17
CA ALA A 259 -22.42 31.26 2.34
C ALA A 259 -23.12 30.80 3.64
N GLU A 260 -22.36 30.26 4.59
CA GLU A 260 -22.83 29.96 5.95
C GLU A 260 -23.00 31.26 6.75
N GLU A 261 -24.21 31.48 7.28
CA GLU A 261 -24.46 32.52 8.29
C GLU A 261 -23.84 32.13 9.65
N PRO A 262 -23.39 33.11 10.46
CA PRO A 262 -22.67 32.84 11.70
C PRO A 262 -23.59 32.25 12.79
N HIS A 263 -23.27 31.02 13.21
CA HIS A 263 -23.89 30.36 14.35
C HIS A 263 -23.64 31.15 15.66
N GLN A 264 -24.72 31.58 16.32
CA GLN A 264 -24.67 32.18 17.65
C GLN A 264 -24.23 31.14 18.70
N SER A 265 -23.18 31.48 19.44
CA SER A 265 -22.63 30.75 20.58
C SER A 265 -23.63 30.72 21.75
N ARG A 266 -24.12 29.53 22.11
CA ARG A 266 -24.82 29.30 23.39
C ARG A 266 -23.79 28.94 24.46
N GLU A 267 -23.54 29.85 25.40
CA GLU A 267 -22.79 29.58 26.62
C GLU A 267 -23.57 28.62 27.53
N HIS A 268 -22.98 27.45 27.82
CA HIS A 268 -23.47 26.59 28.90
C HIS A 268 -22.78 26.92 30.21
N ARG A 269 -23.48 27.68 31.05
CA ARG A 269 -23.17 27.93 32.45
C ARG A 269 -23.31 26.62 33.24
N ARG A 270 -22.20 25.97 33.60
CA ARG A 270 -22.20 24.88 34.60
C ARG A 270 -22.08 25.47 36.01
N THR A 271 -23.16 25.36 36.76
CA THR A 271 -23.20 25.56 38.21
C THR A 271 -22.44 24.43 38.91
N ARG A 272 -21.55 24.78 39.84
CA ARG A 272 -20.97 23.86 40.84
C ARG A 272 -21.88 23.84 42.05
N HIS A 273 -22.11 22.66 42.62
CA HIS A 273 -22.64 22.48 43.97
C HIS A 273 -21.88 21.34 44.68
N PRO A 274 -21.91 21.32 46.03
CA PRO A 274 -20.76 21.27 46.93
C PRO A 274 -20.12 19.90 47.11
#